data_AF-A0A2E5LSY9-F1
#
_entry.id   AF-A0A2E5LSY9-F1
#
_cell.length_a   1.000
_cell.length_b   1.000
_cell.length_c   1.000
_cell.angle_alpha   90.00
_cell.angle_beta   90.00
_cell.angle_gamma   90.00
#
_symmetry.space_group_name_H-M   'P 1'
#
loop_
_entity.id
_entity.type
_entity.pdbx_description
1 polymer ?
#
loop_
_entity_poly.entity_id
_entity_poly.type
_entity_poly.pdbx_seq_one_letter_code
_entity_poly.pdbx_strand_id
1 'polypeptide(L)'
;MPLYDYQCNKCSEIFEIKKSIHDDSGVSCKSCGATAKQIFVPATVYHKGKKSEKLKEYSEKNPRAKMYTQMADRAINHVMKNIGKK
;
A
#
# COMPACT_ATOMS: atom_id res chain seq x y z
N MET A 1 -3.02 -21.56 2.50
CA MET A 1 -1.85 -21.10 3.25
C MET A 1 -1.58 -19.64 2.89
N PRO A 2 -1.69 -18.69 3.82
CA PRO A 2 -1.50 -17.26 3.53
C PRO A 2 -0.06 -16.93 3.10
N LEU A 3 0.07 -15.79 2.43
CA LEU A 3 1.34 -15.17 2.04
C LEU A 3 1.59 -13.98 2.97
N TYR A 4 2.82 -13.86 3.44
CA TYR A 4 3.25 -12.80 4.34
C TYR A 4 4.51 -12.15 3.81
N ASP A 5 4.55 -10.82 3.86
CA ASP A 5 5.74 -10.05 3.54
C ASP A 5 6.66 -9.96 4.75
N TYR A 6 7.96 -10.12 4.51
CA TYR A 6 9.01 -9.97 5.51
C TYR A 6 10.06 -8.99 5.02
N GLN A 7 10.57 -8.18 5.94
CA GLN A 7 11.71 -7.29 5.71
C GLN A 7 12.91 -7.74 6.52
N CYS A 8 14.06 -7.90 5.87
CA CYS A 8 15.31 -8.20 6.54
C CYS A 8 15.79 -7.03 7.39
N ASN A 9 16.21 -7.29 8.64
CA ASN A 9 16.74 -6.23 9.52
C ASN A 9 18.14 -5.72 9.11
N LYS A 10 18.86 -6.44 8.24
CA LYS A 10 20.25 -6.13 7.86
C LYS A 10 20.35 -5.52 6.46
N CYS A 11 19.86 -6.23 5.44
CA CYS A 11 19.92 -5.77 4.05
C CYS A 11 18.66 -5.00 3.60
N SER A 12 17.63 -4.90 4.45
CA SER A 12 16.35 -4.24 4.15
C SER A 12 15.56 -4.84 2.98
N GLU A 13 15.96 -6.02 2.48
CA GLU A 13 15.25 -6.72 1.42
C GLU A 13 13.86 -7.16 1.88
N ILE A 14 12.87 -6.97 1.00
CA ILE A 14 11.48 -7.37 1.21
C ILE A 14 11.18 -8.59 0.34
N PHE A 15 10.61 -9.63 0.94
CA PHE A 15 10.26 -10.86 0.25
C PHE A 15 9.02 -11.52 0.84
N GLU A 16 8.34 -12.33 0.03
CA GLU A 16 7.09 -13.00 0.40
C GLU A 16 7.34 -14.47 0.77
N ILE A 17 6.68 -14.95 1.83
CA ILE A 17 6.69 -16.35 2.25
C ILE A 17 5.26 -16.86 2.42
N LYS A 18 5.01 -18.07 1.91
CA LYS A 18 3.81 -18.85 2.20
C LYS A 18 3.98 -19.56 3.55
N LYS A 19 3.21 -19.16 4.57
CA LYS A 19 3.36 -19.66 5.95
C LYS A 19 2.00 -20.01 6.58
N SER A 20 1.98 -20.98 7.48
CA SER A 20 0.79 -21.25 8.30
C SER A 20 0.58 -20.16 9.33
N ILE A 21 -0.68 -19.88 9.65
CA ILE A 21 -1.04 -18.98 10.75
C ILE A 21 -0.66 -19.58 12.12
N HIS A 22 -0.54 -20.90 12.20
CA HIS A 22 -0.14 -21.62 13.42
C HIS A 22 1.38 -21.86 13.51
N ASP A 23 2.14 -21.38 12.53
CA ASP A 23 3.58 -21.56 12.49
C ASP A 23 4.28 -20.35 13.11
N ASP A 24 4.90 -20.55 14.26
CA ASP A 24 5.61 -19.53 15.04
C ASP A 24 7.13 -19.48 14.71
N SER A 25 7.59 -20.27 13.73
CA SER A 25 9.00 -20.30 13.37
C SER A 25 9.51 -18.93 12.89
N GLY A 26 10.72 -18.56 13.33
CA GLY A 26 11.38 -17.34 12.87
C GLY A 26 11.78 -17.43 11.39
N VAL A 27 11.79 -16.29 10.70
CA VAL A 27 12.17 -16.21 9.28
C VAL A 27 13.56 -15.60 9.13
N SER A 28 14.43 -16.27 8.39
CA SER A 28 15.75 -15.77 7.98
C SER A 28 15.73 -15.23 6.54
N CYS A 29 16.47 -14.17 6.30
CA CYS A 29 16.68 -13.61 4.96
C CYS A 29 17.51 -14.56 4.08
N LYS A 30 17.06 -14.81 2.85
CA LYS A 30 17.77 -15.68 1.89
C LYS A 30 19.10 -15.11 1.42
N SER A 31 19.23 -13.78 1.39
CA SER A 31 20.43 -13.11 0.86
C SER A 31 21.54 -12.93 1.88
N CYS A 32 21.22 -12.80 3.17
CA CYS A 32 22.24 -12.52 4.20
C CYS A 32 22.12 -13.35 5.49
N GLY A 33 21.13 -14.24 5.60
CA GLY A 33 20.94 -15.13 6.75
C GLY A 33 20.44 -14.45 8.04
N ALA A 34 20.38 -13.11 8.08
CA ALA A 34 19.89 -12.38 9.25
C ALA A 34 18.37 -12.56 9.44
N THR A 35 17.89 -12.37 10.66
CA THR A 35 16.47 -12.43 10.99
C THR A 35 15.68 -11.37 10.21
N ALA A 36 14.52 -11.76 9.71
CA ALA A 36 13.55 -10.88 9.06
C ALA A 36 12.33 -10.68 9.96
N LYS A 37 11.71 -9.51 9.85
CA LYS A 37 10.46 -9.17 10.56
C LYS A 37 9.31 -9.18 9.58
N GLN A 38 8.16 -9.72 9.99
CA GLN A 38 6.95 -9.64 9.21
C GLN A 38 6.52 -8.17 9.11
N ILE A 39 6.19 -7.73 7.90
CA ILE A 39 5.68 -6.38 7.65
C ILE A 39 4.29 -6.48 7.03
N PHE A 40 3.48 -5.45 7.26
CA PHE A 40 2.18 -5.29 6.62
C PHE A 40 2.20 -4.00 5.81
N VAL A 41 2.12 -4.13 4.49
CA VAL A 41 1.97 -3.00 3.60
C VAL A 41 0.47 -2.85 3.29
N PRO A 42 -0.22 -1.86 3.86
CA PRO A 42 -1.63 -1.68 3.59
C PRO A 42 -1.84 -1.38 2.10
N ALA A 43 -2.71 -2.15 1.45
CA ALA A 43 -3.16 -1.80 0.11
C ALA A 43 -3.91 -0.47 0.15
N THR A 44 -3.52 0.48 -0.70
CA THR A 44 -4.25 1.73 -0.84
C THR A 44 -5.57 1.45 -1.56
N VAL A 45 -6.66 1.38 -0.81
CA VAL A 45 -8.00 1.19 -1.37
C VAL A 45 -8.61 2.55 -1.71
N TYR A 46 -8.70 2.87 -2.99
CA TYR A 46 -9.40 4.07 -3.45
C TYR A 46 -10.88 3.75 -3.66
N HIS A 47 -11.74 4.16 -2.73
CA HIS A 47 -13.19 4.05 -2.91
C HIS A 47 -13.69 5.16 -3.84
N LYS A 48 -14.15 4.78 -5.03
CA LYS A 48 -14.85 5.68 -5.95
C LYS A 48 -16.31 5.84 -5.47
N GLY A 49 -16.54 6.84 -4.61
CA GLY A 49 -17.86 7.20 -4.10
C GLY A 49 -17.93 8.68 -3.74
N LYS A 50 -19.11 9.16 -3.34
CA LYS A 50 -19.23 10.52 -2.77
C LYS A 50 -18.31 10.58 -1.55
N LYS A 51 -17.30 11.46 -1.58
CA LYS A 51 -16.46 11.74 -0.41
C LYS A 51 -17.39 12.03 0.76
N SER A 52 -17.24 11.33 1.88
CA SER A 52 -17.96 11.70 3.09
C SER A 52 -17.60 13.14 3.45
N GLU A 53 -18.52 13.89 4.03
CA GLU A 53 -18.29 15.30 4.40
C GLU A 53 -17.04 15.42 5.29
N LYS A 54 -16.85 14.46 6.19
CA LYS A 54 -15.69 14.35 7.06
C LYS A 54 -14.36 14.14 6.31
N LEU A 55 -14.36 13.38 5.22
CA LEU A 55 -13.17 13.20 4.37
C LEU A 55 -12.88 14.45 3.53
N LYS A 56 -13.92 15.17 3.07
CA LYS A 56 -13.74 16.45 2.37
C LYS A 56 -13.09 17.47 3.31
N GLU A 57 -13.64 17.63 4.50
CA GLU A 57 -13.14 18.55 5.53
C GLU A 57 -11.69 18.25 5.92
N TYR A 58 -11.35 16.97 6.15
CA TYR A 58 -9.97 16.56 6.45
C TYR A 58 -9.00 16.86 5.29
N SER A 59 -9.42 16.60 4.04
CA SER A 59 -8.59 16.87 2.86
C SER A 59 -8.34 18.36 2.65
N GLU A 60 -9.28 19.23 3.03
CA GLU A 60 -9.17 20.68 2.91
C GLU A 60 -8.25 21.28 3.98
N LYS A 61 -8.31 20.75 5.21
CA LYS A 61 -7.49 21.20 6.35
C LYS A 61 -6.05 20.69 6.31
N ASN A 62 -5.77 19.56 5.66
CA ASN A 62 -4.42 19.00 5.58
C ASN A 62 -3.79 19.23 4.18
N PRO A 63 -2.75 20.09 4.06
CA PRO A 63 -2.17 20.48 2.77
C PRO A 63 -1.55 19.30 2.00
N ARG A 64 -1.03 18.30 2.72
CA ARG A 64 -0.49 17.08 2.11
C ARG A 64 -1.62 16.22 1.53
N ALA A 65 -2.70 16.03 2.28
CA ALA A 65 -3.88 15.30 1.80
C ALA A 65 -4.52 16.00 0.59
N LYS A 66 -4.60 17.34 0.61
CA LYS A 66 -5.08 18.15 -0.51
C LYS A 66 -4.28 17.89 -1.79
N MET A 67 -2.95 17.87 -1.70
CA MET A 67 -2.05 17.60 -2.84
C MET A 67 -2.31 16.23 -3.46
N TYR A 68 -2.36 15.16 -2.65
CA TYR A 68 -2.62 13.81 -3.15
C TYR A 68 -3.99 13.68 -3.80
N THR A 69 -5.01 14.33 -3.22
CA THR A 69 -6.38 14.29 -3.78
C THR A 69 -6.44 14.99 -5.14
N GLN A 70 -5.78 16.13 -5.28
CA GLN A 70 -5.68 16.86 -6.56
C GLN A 70 -4.91 16.07 -7.63
N MET A 71 -3.82 15.39 -7.25
CA MET A 71 -3.06 14.53 -8.16
C MET A 71 -3.91 13.36 -8.66
N ALA A 72 -4.66 12.71 -7.76
CA ALA A 72 -5.57 11.63 -8.11
C ALA A 72 -6.69 12.11 -9.05
N ASP A 73 -7.35 13.23 -8.72
CA ASP A 73 -8.41 13.82 -9.56
C ASP A 73 -7.90 14.16 -10.96
N ARG A 74 -6.66 14.68 -11.08
CA ARG A 74 -6.02 14.96 -12.37
C ARG A 74 -5.72 13.70 -13.17
N ALA A 75 -5.21 12.65 -12.53
CA ALA A 75 -4.92 11.38 -13.18
C ALA A 75 -6.20 10.71 -13.71
N ILE A 76 -7.25 10.71 -12.90
CA ILE A 76 -8.58 10.18 -13.27
C ILE A 76 -9.12 10.94 -14.49
N ASN A 77 -9.11 12.28 -14.46
CA ASN A 77 -9.61 13.08 -15.57
C ASN A 77 -8.83 12.85 -16.87
N HIS A 78 -7.51 12.64 -16.80
CA HIS A 78 -6.69 12.32 -17.95
C HIS A 78 -7.06 10.96 -18.56
N VAL A 79 -7.23 9.93 -17.71
CA VAL A 79 -7.67 8.60 -18.14
C VAL A 79 -9.07 8.67 -18.77
N MET A 80 -10.02 9.36 -18.15
CA MET A 80 -11.39 9.50 -18.66
C MET A 80 -11.45 10.20 -20.03
N LYS A 81 -10.61 11.21 -20.26
CA LYS A 81 -10.52 11.90 -21.58
C LYS A 81 -10.01 11.00 -22.70
N ASN A 82 -9.25 9.96 -22.38
CA ASN A 82 -8.65 9.06 -23.36
C ASN A 82 -9.47 7.77 -23.56
N ILE A 83 -10.37 7.43 -22.63
CA ILE A 83 -11.26 6.26 -22.75
C ILE A 83 -12.31 6.47 -23.87
N GLY A 84 -12.71 7.71 -24.17
CA GLY A 84 -13.67 8.03 -25.23
C GLY A 84 -13.08 8.37 -26.60
N LYS A 85 -11.75 8.20 -26.80
CA LYS A 85 -11.05 8.47 -28.08
C LYS A 85 -10.70 7.19 -28.86
N LYS A 86 -11.51 6.15 -28.72
CA LYS A 86 -11.46 4.95 -29.58
C LYS A 86 -12.69 4.92 -30.47
#